data_AF-G7EH95-F1
#
_entry.id   AF-G7EH95-F1
#
_cell.length_a   1.000
_cell.length_b   1.000
_cell.length_c   1.000
_cell.angle_alpha   90.00
_cell.angle_beta   90.00
_cell.angle_gamma   90.00
#
_symmetry.space_group_name_H-M   'P 1'
#
loop_
_entity.id
_entity.type
_entity.pdbx_description
1 polymer ?
#
loop_
_entity_poly.entity_id
_entity_poly.type
_entity_poly.pdbx_seq_one_letter_code
_entity_poly.pdbx_strand_id
1 'polypeptide(L)'
;MSTISLYKEMNFGLGETADMIRDHVNSFASQEIAPLAEKTDLDNAFPNQLWAQMGEMGVLGMTVSEELGGAGLGYLEHVIAMEEISRASASIGLSYGAHSNLCVNQINRNGTQAQKENTYPSLLVVSTLVPLQ
;
A
#
# COMPACT_ATOMS: atom_id res chain seq x y z
N MET A 1 -4.43 2.08 -21.66
CA MET A 1 -4.47 1.61 -20.26
C MET A 1 -5.60 2.34 -19.57
N SER A 2 -6.48 1.64 -18.87
CA SER A 2 -7.61 2.25 -18.15
C SER A 2 -7.09 2.78 -16.81
N THR A 3 -7.19 4.08 -16.57
CA THR A 3 -6.86 4.74 -15.29
C THR A 3 -8.15 5.08 -14.56
N ILE A 4 -8.25 4.80 -13.26
CA ILE A 4 -9.46 5.14 -12.47
C ILE A 4 -9.64 6.66 -12.34
N SER A 5 -8.54 7.43 -12.41
CA SER A 5 -8.60 8.89 -12.27
C SER A 5 -8.19 9.61 -13.54
N LEU A 6 -8.98 10.63 -13.87
CA LEU A 6 -8.86 11.44 -15.08
C LEU A 6 -8.87 12.94 -14.78
N TYR A 7 -8.93 13.37 -13.52
CA TYR A 7 -9.07 14.79 -13.18
C TYR A 7 -7.70 15.47 -13.03
N LYS A 8 -7.44 16.45 -13.90
CA LYS A 8 -6.14 17.14 -14.05
C LYS A 8 -6.14 18.63 -13.68
N GLU A 9 -7.26 19.21 -13.27
CA GLU A 9 -7.36 20.69 -13.19
C GLU A 9 -6.70 21.30 -11.93
N MET A 10 -6.31 20.50 -10.95
CA MET A 10 -5.59 20.98 -9.75
C MET A 10 -4.26 20.24 -9.58
N ASN A 11 -3.17 20.85 -10.05
CA ASN A 11 -1.81 20.34 -9.84
C ASN A 11 -1.18 21.03 -8.61
N PHE A 12 -0.84 20.24 -7.59
CA PHE A 12 -0.21 20.72 -6.37
C PHE A 12 1.31 20.85 -6.44
N GLY A 13 1.95 20.42 -7.54
CA GLY A 13 3.40 20.47 -7.70
C GLY A 13 4.14 19.65 -6.65
N LEU A 14 3.67 18.42 -6.38
CA LEU A 14 4.18 17.56 -5.29
C LEU A 14 5.57 16.98 -5.56
N GLY A 15 6.06 17.09 -6.79
CA GLY A 15 7.37 16.61 -7.22
C GLY A 15 7.31 15.26 -7.93
N GLU A 16 8.38 14.94 -8.66
CA GLU A 16 8.43 13.79 -9.56
C GLU A 16 8.21 12.45 -8.85
N THR A 17 8.74 12.28 -7.63
CA THR A 17 8.54 11.05 -6.84
C THR A 17 7.06 10.82 -6.52
N ALA A 18 6.37 11.86 -6.06
CA ALA A 18 4.95 11.80 -5.73
C ALA A 18 4.09 11.48 -6.98
N ASP A 19 4.44 12.08 -8.11
CA ASP A 19 3.76 11.85 -9.39
C ASP A 19 3.98 10.41 -9.90
N MET A 20 5.21 9.89 -9.82
CA MET A 20 5.50 8.49 -10.17
C MET A 20 4.74 7.50 -9.29
N ILE A 21 4.69 7.74 -7.97
CA ILE A 21 3.92 6.91 -7.05
C ILE A 21 2.44 6.95 -7.42
N ARG A 22 1.89 8.14 -7.70
CA ARG A 22 0.49 8.29 -8.11
C ARG A 22 0.18 7.46 -9.36
N ASP A 23 1.00 7.59 -10.40
CA ASP A 23 0.78 6.92 -11.67
C ASP A 23 0.87 5.39 -11.54
N HIS A 24 1.88 4.90 -10.82
CA HIS A 24 2.07 3.47 -10.58
C HIS A 24 0.95 2.86 -9.74
N VAL A 25 0.59 3.49 -8.62
CA VAL A 25 -0.47 2.98 -7.74
C VAL A 25 -1.84 3.12 -8.41
N ASN A 26 -2.11 4.20 -9.16
CA ASN A 26 -3.35 4.32 -9.94
C ASN A 26 -3.48 3.19 -10.96
N SER A 27 -2.39 2.89 -11.68
CA SER A 27 -2.38 1.83 -12.68
C SER A 27 -2.67 0.46 -12.06
N PHE A 28 -2.02 0.14 -10.94
CA PHE A 28 -2.29 -1.08 -10.17
C PHE A 28 -3.72 -1.13 -9.65
N ALA A 29 -4.19 -0.05 -9.02
CA ALA A 29 -5.53 0.03 -8.47
C ALA A 29 -6.60 -0.18 -9.56
N SER A 30 -6.35 0.35 -10.76
CA SER A 30 -7.26 0.20 -11.92
C SER A 30 -7.31 -1.21 -12.47
N GLN A 31 -6.18 -1.91 -12.49
CA GLN A 31 -6.03 -3.21 -13.15
C GLN A 31 -6.32 -4.37 -12.21
N GLU A 32 -5.91 -4.25 -10.94
CA GLU A 32 -5.91 -5.35 -9.98
C GLU A 32 -6.96 -5.17 -8.87
N ILE A 33 -7.20 -3.94 -8.40
CA ILE A 33 -8.11 -3.70 -7.26
C ILE A 33 -9.56 -3.48 -7.73
N ALA A 34 -9.78 -2.55 -8.65
CA ALA A 34 -11.14 -2.16 -9.07
C ALA A 34 -11.99 -3.35 -9.60
N PRO A 35 -11.45 -4.30 -10.38
CA PRO A 35 -12.22 -5.48 -10.79
C PRO A 35 -12.66 -6.39 -9.65
N LEU A 36 -12.02 -6.31 -8.49
CA LEU A 36 -12.31 -7.14 -7.32
C LEU A 36 -13.25 -6.47 -6.31
N ALA A 37 -13.41 -5.14 -6.39
CA ALA A 37 -14.08 -4.33 -5.37
C ALA A 37 -15.50 -4.83 -5.03
N GLU A 38 -16.36 -4.98 -6.03
CA GLU A 38 -17.75 -5.44 -5.83
C GLU A 38 -17.81 -6.85 -5.23
N LYS A 39 -16.95 -7.76 -5.72
CA LYS A 39 -16.88 -9.13 -5.20
C LYS A 39 -16.42 -9.16 -3.74
N THR A 40 -15.40 -8.37 -3.39
CA THR A 40 -14.90 -8.24 -2.02
C THR A 40 -15.97 -7.77 -1.06
N ASP A 41 -16.77 -6.78 -1.46
CA ASP A 41 -17.85 -6.26 -0.64
C ASP A 41 -19.01 -7.27 -0.49
N LEU A 42 -19.38 -7.97 -1.57
CA LEU A 42 -20.42 -9.01 -1.55
C LEU A 42 -20.04 -10.25 -0.72
N ASP A 43 -18.80 -10.73 -0.89
CA ASP A 43 -18.30 -11.90 -0.17
C ASP A 43 -17.91 -11.59 1.28
N ASN A 44 -17.81 -10.30 1.63
CA ASN A 44 -17.34 -9.82 2.92
C ASN A 44 -15.96 -10.41 3.29
N ALA A 45 -15.05 -10.47 2.32
CA ALA A 45 -13.75 -11.11 2.46
C ALA A 45 -12.66 -10.38 1.68
N PHE A 46 -11.54 -10.13 2.36
CA PHE A 46 -10.38 -9.48 1.73
C PHE A 46 -9.73 -10.40 0.69
N PRO A 47 -9.40 -9.90 -0.52
CA PRO A 47 -8.71 -10.66 -1.56
C PRO A 47 -7.21 -10.81 -1.23
N ASN A 48 -6.86 -11.86 -0.49
CA ASN A 48 -5.51 -12.07 0.07
C ASN A 48 -4.37 -12.03 -0.95
N GLN A 49 -4.62 -12.29 -2.24
CA GLN A 49 -3.61 -12.18 -3.29
C GLN A 49 -3.03 -10.75 -3.42
N LEU A 50 -3.81 -9.73 -3.06
CA LEU A 50 -3.36 -8.33 -3.14
C LEU A 50 -2.21 -8.03 -2.18
N TRP A 51 -2.06 -8.79 -1.08
CA TRP A 51 -0.94 -8.58 -0.15
C TRP A 51 0.41 -8.87 -0.80
N ALA A 52 0.51 -9.95 -1.56
CA ALA A 52 1.74 -10.30 -2.28
C ALA A 52 2.06 -9.23 -3.33
N GLN A 53 1.07 -8.84 -4.14
CA GLN A 53 1.24 -7.81 -5.18
C GLN A 53 1.64 -6.45 -4.59
N MET A 54 0.98 -6.00 -3.51
CA MET A 54 1.33 -4.76 -2.82
C MET A 54 2.72 -4.81 -2.17
N GLY A 55 3.14 -5.98 -1.67
CA GLY A 55 4.48 -6.20 -1.14
C GLY A 55 5.56 -6.11 -2.23
N GLU A 56 5.33 -6.73 -3.38
CA GLU A 56 6.21 -6.65 -4.56
C GLU A 56 6.34 -5.22 -5.09
N MET A 57 5.27 -4.43 -5.03
CA MET A 57 5.30 -3.00 -5.37
C MET A 57 6.01 -2.13 -4.33
N GLY A 58 6.31 -2.65 -3.14
CA GLY A 58 6.93 -1.91 -2.03
C GLY A 58 5.98 -0.96 -1.28
N VAL A 59 4.68 -0.95 -1.60
CA VAL A 59 3.73 -0.01 -0.97
C VAL A 59 3.39 -0.38 0.48
N LEU A 60 3.62 -1.63 0.90
CA LEU A 60 3.41 -2.04 2.30
C LEU A 60 4.41 -1.42 3.28
N GLY A 61 5.59 -1.00 2.79
CA GLY A 61 6.72 -0.51 3.58
C GLY A 61 7.19 0.88 3.23
N MET A 62 6.30 1.74 2.71
CA MET A 62 6.72 3.03 2.14
C MET A 62 7.52 3.90 3.12
N THR A 63 7.12 3.96 4.39
CA THR A 63 7.78 4.80 5.40
C THR A 63 8.92 4.11 6.15
N VAL A 64 9.23 2.85 5.83
CA VAL A 64 10.34 2.10 6.43
C VAL A 64 11.61 2.34 5.60
N SER A 65 12.78 2.44 6.25
CA SER A 65 14.05 2.65 5.53
C SER A 65 14.39 1.49 4.60
N GLU A 66 15.14 1.78 3.54
CA GLU A 66 15.63 0.76 2.60
C GLU A 66 16.51 -0.30 3.28
N GLU A 67 17.32 0.09 4.27
CA GLU A 67 18.14 -0.83 5.09
C GLU A 67 17.30 -1.91 5.80
N LEU A 68 16.02 -1.62 6.04
CA LEU A 68 15.07 -2.51 6.71
C LEU A 68 14.05 -3.12 5.73
N GLY A 69 14.31 -3.00 4.42
CA GLY A 69 13.49 -3.57 3.34
C GLY A 69 12.28 -2.73 2.94
N GLY A 70 12.20 -1.47 3.38
CA GLY A 70 11.17 -0.52 2.96
C GLY A 70 11.57 0.36 1.78
N ALA A 71 10.74 1.35 1.45
CA ALA A 71 11.00 2.27 0.33
C ALA A 71 11.66 3.60 0.73
N GLY A 72 11.81 3.88 2.03
CA GLY A 72 12.45 5.10 2.54
C GLY A 72 11.71 6.41 2.25
N LEU A 73 10.42 6.35 1.92
CA LEU A 73 9.58 7.49 1.54
C LEU A 73 8.88 8.15 2.74
N GLY A 74 8.23 9.29 2.49
CA GLY A 74 7.51 10.06 3.49
C GLY A 74 6.01 9.75 3.53
N TYR A 75 5.32 10.50 4.39
CA TYR A 75 3.86 10.42 4.51
C TYR A 75 3.13 10.95 3.28
N LEU A 76 3.73 11.85 2.51
CA LEU A 76 3.11 12.39 1.30
C LEU A 76 2.89 11.27 0.28
N GLU A 77 3.94 10.49 -0.01
CA GLU A 77 3.87 9.37 -0.93
C GLU A 77 2.92 8.28 -0.39
N HIS A 78 2.95 8.04 0.92
CA HIS A 78 2.04 7.09 1.57
C HIS A 78 0.56 7.49 1.45
N VAL A 79 0.24 8.78 1.62
CA VAL A 79 -1.12 9.32 1.44
C VAL A 79 -1.57 9.20 -0.01
N ILE A 80 -0.69 9.46 -0.98
CA ILE A 80 -0.99 9.30 -2.40
C ILE A 80 -1.32 7.83 -2.71
N ALA A 81 -0.50 6.89 -2.22
CA ALA A 81 -0.78 5.46 -2.40
C ALA A 81 -2.15 5.07 -1.78
N MET A 82 -2.42 5.55 -0.56
CA MET A 82 -3.70 5.34 0.13
C MET A 82 -4.88 5.90 -0.68
N GLU A 83 -4.74 7.10 -1.24
CA GLU A 83 -5.76 7.75 -2.06
C GLU A 83 -6.09 6.91 -3.30
N GLU A 84 -5.06 6.49 -4.03
CA GLU A 84 -5.21 5.73 -5.28
C GLU A 84 -5.81 4.34 -5.05
N ILE A 85 -5.37 3.60 -4.01
CA ILE A 85 -5.94 2.31 -3.62
C ILE A 85 -7.42 2.49 -3.21
N SER A 86 -7.70 3.49 -2.37
CA SER A 86 -9.05 3.74 -1.86
C SER A 86 -10.03 4.18 -2.96
N ARG A 87 -9.51 4.81 -4.02
CA ARG A 87 -10.30 5.19 -5.19
C ARG A 87 -10.84 3.96 -5.94
N ALA A 88 -10.11 2.83 -5.90
CA ALA A 88 -10.57 1.57 -6.46
C ALA A 88 -11.52 0.81 -5.50
N SER A 89 -11.16 0.74 -4.22
CA SER A 89 -11.99 0.12 -3.19
C SER A 89 -11.65 0.68 -1.81
N ALA A 90 -12.66 1.24 -1.14
CA ALA A 90 -12.48 1.78 0.22
C ALA A 90 -12.24 0.68 1.27
N SER A 91 -12.86 -0.50 1.11
CA SER A 91 -12.67 -1.64 2.02
C SER A 91 -11.23 -2.16 1.97
N ILE A 92 -10.68 -2.29 0.76
CA ILE A 92 -9.27 -2.68 0.56
C ILE A 92 -8.32 -1.57 1.01
N GLY A 93 -8.62 -0.31 0.71
CA GLY A 93 -7.87 0.85 1.18
C GLY A 93 -7.76 0.90 2.71
N LEU A 94 -8.85 0.62 3.43
CA LEU A 94 -8.84 0.56 4.90
C LEU A 94 -7.88 -0.51 5.43
N SER A 95 -7.92 -1.73 4.87
CA SER A 95 -6.99 -2.80 5.25
C SER A 95 -5.54 -2.41 4.97
N TYR A 96 -5.26 -1.84 3.80
CA TYR A 96 -3.93 -1.33 3.44
C TYR A 96 -3.45 -0.27 4.43
N GLY A 97 -4.28 0.73 4.75
CA GLY A 97 -3.93 1.80 5.69
C GLY A 97 -3.67 1.28 7.11
N ALA A 98 -4.46 0.32 7.58
CA ALA A 98 -4.23 -0.33 8.87
C ALA A 98 -2.90 -1.09 8.91
N HIS A 99 -2.56 -1.82 7.85
CA HIS A 99 -1.29 -2.52 7.74
C HIS A 99 -0.09 -1.57 7.67
N SER A 100 -0.07 -0.71 6.65
CA SER A 100 1.09 0.12 6.31
C SER A 100 1.31 1.29 7.28
N ASN A 101 0.24 1.85 7.87
CA ASN A 101 0.36 2.96 8.81
C ASN A 101 0.15 2.53 10.26
N LEU A 102 -1.00 1.94 10.61
CA LEU A 102 -1.30 1.66 12.02
C LEU A 102 -0.38 0.60 12.62
N CYS A 103 0.07 -0.37 11.82
CA CYS A 103 1.02 -1.40 12.24
C CYS A 103 2.47 -1.03 11.87
N VAL A 104 2.80 -1.03 10.58
CA VAL A 104 4.20 -0.90 10.10
C VAL A 104 4.82 0.42 10.54
N ASN A 105 4.14 1.56 10.35
CA ASN A 105 4.68 2.86 10.75
C ASN A 105 4.82 3.00 12.27
N GLN A 106 3.94 2.39 13.07
CA GLN A 106 4.08 2.40 14.53
C GLN A 106 5.29 1.59 15.00
N ILE A 107 5.56 0.45 14.39
CA ILE A 107 6.81 -0.30 14.65
C ILE A 107 8.02 0.53 14.19
N ASN A 108 7.91 1.24 13.07
CA ASN A 108 9.02 2.04 12.56
C ASN A 108 9.39 3.20 13.49
N ARG A 109 8.39 3.86 14.05
CA ARG A 109 8.61 5.01 14.94
C ARG A 109 9.00 4.60 16.36
N ASN A 110 8.45 3.50 16.86
CA ASN A 110 8.49 3.20 18.30
C ASN A 110 9.16 1.87 18.63
N GLY A 111 9.42 1.02 17.64
CA GLY A 111 10.05 -0.28 17.84
C GLY A 111 11.56 -0.17 18.09
N THR A 112 12.08 -1.11 18.87
CA THR A 112 13.54 -1.31 18.99
C THR A 112 14.11 -1.85 17.69
N GLN A 113 15.43 -1.73 17.49
CA GLN A 113 16.10 -2.29 16.32
C GLN A 113 15.80 -3.78 16.13
N ALA A 114 15.89 -4.56 17.23
CA ALA A 114 15.57 -5.99 17.20
C ALA A 114 14.10 -6.27 16.83
N GLN A 115 13.13 -5.46 17.28
CA GLN A 115 11.73 -5.62 16.88
C GLN A 115 11.54 -5.35 15.39
N LYS A 116 12.19 -4.32 14.85
CA LYS A 116 12.12 -3.96 13.43
C LYS A 116 12.68 -5.08 12.54
N GLU A 117 13.92 -5.50 12.82
CA GLU A 117 14.61 -6.55 12.06
C GLU A 117 13.84 -7.88 12.06
N ASN A 118 13.22 -8.24 13.19
CA ASN A 118 12.45 -9.48 13.30
C ASN A 118 11.08 -9.42 12.59
N THR A 119 10.46 -8.23 12.50
CA THR A 119 9.05 -8.12 12.07
C THR A 119 8.90 -7.72 10.60
N TYR A 120 9.80 -6.90 10.06
CA TYR A 120 9.64 -6.40 8.68
C TYR A 120 9.73 -7.44 7.57
N PRO A 121 10.56 -8.51 7.67
CA PRO A 121 10.58 -9.53 6.63
C PRO A 121 9.20 -10.14 6.33
N SER A 122 8.32 -10.27 7.34
CA SER A 122 6.96 -10.81 7.15
C SER A 122 5.90 -9.76 6.84
N LEU A 123 6.10 -8.50 7.23
CA LEU A 123 5.13 -7.42 6.99
C LEU A 123 5.31 -6.71 5.65
N LEU A 124 6.54 -6.60 5.15
CA LEU A 124 6.85 -5.83 3.94
C LEU A 124 6.80 -6.70 2.68
N VAL A 125 7.13 -7.98 2.81
CA VAL A 125 7.12 -8.95 1.71
C VAL A 125 6.25 -10.13 2.12
N VAL A 126 5.01 -10.16 1.64
CA VAL A 126 4.12 -11.31 1.87
C VAL A 126 4.41 -12.38 0.82
N SER A 127 5.56 -13.05 0.94
CA SER A 127 5.95 -14.17 0.07
C SER A 127 5.31 -15.50 0.49
N THR A 128 4.76 -15.57 1.70
CA THR A 128 3.96 -16.69 2.19
C THR A 128 2.94 -16.14 3.17
N LEU A 129 1.65 -16.36 2.90
CA LEU A 129 0.59 -16.20 3.89
C LEU A 129 1.05 -16.90 5.18
N VAL A 130 1.26 -16.16 6.26
CA VAL A 130 1.17 -16.78 7.58
C VAL A 130 -0.25 -17.35 7.63
N PRO A 131 -0.42 -18.68 7.72
CA PRO A 131 -1.76 -19.22 7.84
C PRO A 131 -2.34 -18.61 9.12
N LEU A 132 -3.38 -17.79 8.95
CA LEU A 132 -4.26 -17.45 10.07
C LEU A 132 -4.80 -18.79 10.57
N GLN A 133 -4.27 -19.24 11.71
CA GLN A 133 -4.83 -20.35 12.47
C GLN A 133 -6.20 -19.94 13.03
#